data_AF-A0A8T6V3T5-F1
#
_entry.id   AF-A0A8T6V3T5-F1
#
_cell.length_a   1.000
_cell.length_b   1.000
_cell.length_c   1.000
_cell.angle_alpha   90.00
_cell.angle_beta   90.00
_cell.angle_gamma   90.00
#
_symmetry.space_group_name_H-M   'P 1'
#
loop_
_entity.id
_entity.type
_entity.pdbx_description
1 polymer ?
#
loop_
_entity_poly.entity_id
_entity_poly.type
_entity_poly.pdbx_seq_one_letter_code
_entity_poly.pdbx_strand_id
1 'polypeptide(L)'
;MPNNLTATSDGFGYMGLGLVGALLKVDLFLATVVNGPSNPIVISDLSGLNNTADIAIKDDLLFTSLFNSDQIAVLDTDNDQVDPFPYVFPFPAGIRADNPNSQLFDGVQSLAIRPGVSGVDFTGADIYFITGISEQLGSVDSTLQTQ
;
A
#
# COMPACT_ATOMS: atom_id res chain seq x y z
N MET A 1 -7.90 -10.53 8.71
CA MET A 1 -9.21 -9.87 8.51
C MET A 1 -9.09 -8.97 7.30
N PRO A 2 -10.11 -8.78 6.45
CA PRO A 2 -10.04 -7.78 5.39
C PRO A 2 -9.81 -6.40 6.02
N ASN A 3 -9.05 -5.55 5.32
CA ASN A 3 -8.73 -4.22 5.81
C ASN A 3 -9.97 -3.34 5.83
N ASN A 4 -9.88 -2.19 6.50
CA ASN A 4 -10.91 -1.16 6.38
C ASN A 4 -11.09 -0.74 4.93
N LEU A 5 -12.29 -0.28 4.59
CA LEU A 5 -12.53 0.43 3.34
C LEU A 5 -11.95 1.83 3.46
N THR A 6 -10.99 2.15 2.60
CA THR A 6 -10.39 3.48 2.51
C THR A 6 -10.95 4.19 1.29
N ALA A 7 -11.55 5.36 1.50
CA ALA A 7 -12.26 6.10 0.45
C ALA A 7 -11.43 7.26 -0.09
N THR A 8 -11.54 7.49 -1.40
CA THR A 8 -11.09 8.71 -2.08
C THR A 8 -12.15 9.79 -1.98
N SER A 9 -11.77 11.04 -2.29
CA SER A 9 -12.68 12.20 -2.25
C SER A 9 -13.70 12.20 -3.39
N ASP A 10 -13.40 11.52 -4.50
CA ASP A 10 -14.23 11.39 -5.69
C ASP A 10 -15.22 10.20 -5.63
N GLY A 11 -15.25 9.48 -4.51
CA GLY A 11 -16.29 8.48 -4.22
C GLY A 11 -15.92 7.04 -4.53
N PHE A 12 -14.66 6.70 -4.76
CA PHE A 12 -14.22 5.31 -4.81
C PHE A 12 -13.77 4.81 -3.43
N GLY A 13 -14.07 3.54 -3.15
CA GLY A 13 -13.62 2.84 -1.95
C GLY A 13 -12.71 1.68 -2.32
N TYR A 14 -11.56 1.57 -1.65
CA TYR A 14 -10.59 0.50 -1.83
C TYR A 14 -10.52 -0.38 -0.59
N MET A 15 -10.40 -1.69 -0.80
CA MET A 15 -10.23 -2.68 0.28
C MET A 15 -9.18 -3.72 -0.10
N GLY A 16 -8.37 -4.11 0.86
CA GLY A 16 -7.38 -5.16 0.68
C GLY A 16 -7.98 -6.56 0.74
N LEU A 17 -7.41 -7.48 -0.05
CA LEU A 17 -7.67 -8.92 0.09
C LEU A 17 -6.76 -9.53 1.18
N GLY A 18 -7.39 -10.24 2.11
CA GLY A 18 -6.71 -10.78 3.30
C GLY A 18 -5.83 -12.00 3.10
N LEU A 19 -5.57 -12.42 1.86
CA LEU A 19 -4.75 -13.61 1.54
C LEU A 19 -3.67 -13.34 0.49
N VAL A 20 -3.99 -12.52 -0.50
CA VAL A 20 -3.15 -12.28 -1.68
C VAL A 20 -2.94 -10.79 -1.87
N GLY A 21 -1.93 -10.40 -2.64
CA GLY A 21 -1.61 -9.00 -2.88
C GLY A 21 -2.53 -8.40 -3.92
N ALA A 22 -3.75 -8.07 -3.53
CA ALA A 22 -4.74 -7.52 -4.44
C ALA A 22 -5.77 -6.64 -3.72
N LEU A 23 -6.34 -5.69 -4.46
CA LEU A 23 -7.34 -4.75 -3.98
C LEU A 23 -8.69 -4.97 -4.67
N LEU A 24 -9.75 -4.67 -3.92
CA LEU A 24 -11.10 -4.52 -4.43
C LEU A 24 -11.42 -3.03 -4.52
N LYS A 25 -12.26 -2.66 -5.50
CA LYS A 25 -12.72 -1.28 -5.73
C LYS A 25 -14.23 -1.24 -5.83
N VAL A 26 -14.83 -0.28 -5.14
CA VAL A 26 -16.27 -0.01 -5.20
C VAL A 26 -16.51 1.46 -5.52
N ASP A 27 -17.59 1.75 -6.24
CA ASP A 27 -18.12 3.09 -6.41
C ASP A 27 -19.14 3.33 -5.28
N LEU A 28 -18.83 4.27 -4.40
CA LEU A 28 -19.62 4.59 -3.20
C LEU A 28 -20.85 5.44 -3.52
N PHE A 29 -20.85 6.16 -4.64
CA PHE A 29 -22.00 6.97 -5.06
C PHE A 29 -23.03 6.14 -5.80
N LEU A 30 -22.59 5.21 -6.65
CA LEU A 30 -23.46 4.29 -7.38
C LEU A 30 -23.75 3.00 -6.59
N ALA A 31 -23.03 2.74 -5.50
CA ALA A 31 -23.10 1.52 -4.70
C ALA A 31 -22.85 0.24 -5.54
N THR A 32 -21.88 0.29 -6.45
CA THR A 32 -21.53 -0.81 -7.34
C THR A 32 -20.11 -1.31 -7.10
N VAL A 33 -19.86 -2.58 -7.40
CA VAL A 33 -18.51 -3.16 -7.39
C VAL A 33 -17.85 -2.89 -8.75
N VAL A 34 -16.73 -2.17 -8.74
CA VAL A 34 -15.92 -1.91 -9.94
C VAL A 34 -14.93 -3.06 -10.15
N ASN A 35 -14.20 -3.42 -9.09
CA ASN A 35 -13.27 -4.56 -9.07
C ASN A 35 -13.61 -5.46 -7.89
N GLY A 36 -14.12 -6.65 -8.21
CA GLY A 36 -14.49 -7.68 -7.24
C GLY A 36 -13.51 -8.85 -7.22
N PRO A 37 -13.78 -9.92 -6.43
CA PRO A 37 -12.89 -11.07 -6.33
C PRO A 37 -12.61 -11.81 -7.66
N SER A 38 -13.50 -11.72 -8.64
CA SER A 38 -13.31 -12.29 -9.98
C SER A 38 -12.49 -11.42 -10.93
N ASN A 39 -12.29 -10.14 -10.61
CA ASN A 39 -11.48 -9.19 -11.37
C ASN A 39 -10.85 -8.14 -10.43
N PRO A 40 -9.96 -8.56 -9.51
CA PRO A 40 -9.37 -7.64 -8.55
C PRO A 40 -8.26 -6.81 -9.22
N ILE A 41 -7.88 -5.71 -8.56
CA ILE A 41 -6.65 -4.98 -8.92
C ILE A 41 -5.48 -5.77 -8.35
N VAL A 42 -4.62 -6.29 -9.22
CA VAL A 42 -3.51 -7.17 -8.84
C VAL A 42 -2.29 -6.34 -8.46
N ILE A 43 -1.87 -6.40 -7.19
CA ILE A 43 -0.71 -5.67 -6.67
C ILE A 43 0.56 -6.54 -6.70
N SER A 44 0.43 -7.83 -6.38
CA SER A 44 1.51 -8.82 -6.50
C SER A 44 0.96 -10.18 -6.93
N ASP A 45 1.84 -11.16 -7.16
CA ASP A 45 1.46 -12.49 -7.61
C ASP A 45 0.36 -13.12 -6.72
N LEU A 46 -0.75 -13.49 -7.35
CA LEU A 46 -1.91 -14.09 -6.68
C LEU A 46 -1.69 -15.56 -6.31
N SER A 47 -0.63 -16.20 -6.80
CA SER A 47 -0.31 -17.59 -6.47
C SER A 47 0.28 -17.75 -5.06
N GLY A 48 0.81 -16.67 -4.49
CA GLY A 48 1.44 -16.63 -3.17
C GLY A 48 0.58 -15.95 -2.10
N LEU A 49 0.86 -16.28 -0.84
CA LEU A 49 0.34 -15.51 0.29
C LEU A 49 1.09 -14.19 0.35
N ASN A 50 0.38 -13.09 0.18
CA ASN A 50 0.95 -11.76 0.34
C ASN A 50 -0.15 -10.73 0.58
N ASN A 51 -0.89 -10.89 1.67
CA ASN A 51 -2.08 -10.08 1.90
C ASN A 51 -1.75 -8.58 1.93
N THR A 52 -2.60 -7.79 1.28
CA THR A 52 -2.64 -6.35 1.48
C THR A 52 -3.17 -6.09 2.89
N ALA A 53 -2.40 -5.52 3.81
CA ALA A 53 -2.74 -5.48 5.24
C ALA A 53 -3.30 -4.12 5.74
N ASP A 54 -2.98 -3.03 5.05
CA ASP A 54 -3.55 -1.71 5.30
C ASP A 54 -3.41 -0.83 4.06
N ILE A 55 -4.22 0.22 3.99
CA ILE A 55 -4.31 1.16 2.87
C ILE A 55 -4.34 2.59 3.41
N ALA A 56 -3.43 3.42 2.92
CA ALA A 56 -3.45 4.86 3.15
C ALA A 56 -3.46 5.61 1.81
N ILE A 57 -4.25 6.69 1.71
CA ILE A 57 -4.40 7.47 0.47
C ILE A 57 -3.97 8.91 0.72
N LYS A 58 -3.23 9.49 -0.24
CA LYS A 58 -2.85 10.90 -0.29
C LYS A 58 -2.61 11.32 -1.74
N ASP A 59 -3.12 12.49 -2.13
CA ASP A 59 -2.85 13.12 -3.43
C ASP A 59 -3.05 12.15 -4.62
N ASP A 60 -4.21 11.48 -4.67
CA ASP A 60 -4.61 10.51 -5.69
C ASP A 60 -3.69 9.28 -5.82
N LEU A 61 -2.82 9.08 -4.83
CA LEU A 61 -2.00 7.89 -4.65
C LEU A 61 -2.48 7.07 -3.46
N LEU A 62 -2.62 5.77 -3.69
CA LEU A 62 -2.90 4.77 -2.69
C LEU A 62 -1.63 4.00 -2.38
N PHE A 63 -1.27 3.94 -1.10
CA PHE A 63 -0.19 3.13 -0.57
C PHE A 63 -0.77 1.94 0.16
N THR A 64 -0.32 0.73 -0.19
CA THR A 64 -0.78 -0.51 0.44
C THR A 64 0.39 -1.33 0.96
N SER A 65 0.26 -1.82 2.20
CA SER A 65 1.24 -2.73 2.77
C SER A 65 1.06 -4.13 2.21
N LEU A 66 2.17 -4.83 1.93
CA LEU A 66 2.22 -6.22 1.52
C LEU A 66 2.93 -7.02 2.61
N PHE A 67 2.15 -7.79 3.37
CA PHE A 67 2.62 -8.38 4.63
C PHE A 67 3.76 -9.38 4.42
N ASN A 68 3.55 -10.39 3.58
CA ASN A 68 4.54 -11.48 3.43
C ASN A 68 5.75 -11.07 2.59
N SER A 69 5.63 -10.03 1.76
CA SER A 69 6.74 -9.49 0.97
C SER A 69 7.48 -8.33 1.64
N ASP A 70 7.02 -7.84 2.80
CA ASP A 70 7.65 -6.72 3.50
C ASP A 70 7.85 -5.52 2.59
N GLN A 71 6.77 -5.16 1.90
CA GLN A 71 6.79 -4.10 0.90
C GLN A 71 5.61 -3.15 1.09
N ILE A 72 5.73 -1.96 0.51
CA ILE A 72 4.65 -1.00 0.37
C ILE A 72 4.52 -0.69 -1.12
N ALA A 73 3.42 -1.10 -1.74
CA ALA A 73 3.15 -0.83 -3.15
C ALA A 73 2.35 0.46 -3.32
N VAL A 74 2.43 1.06 -4.51
CA VAL A 74 1.74 2.30 -4.85
C VAL A 74 0.72 2.03 -5.96
N LEU A 75 -0.43 2.69 -5.90
CA LEU A 75 -1.46 2.64 -6.92
C LEU A 75 -1.92 4.07 -7.22
N ASP A 76 -2.01 4.43 -8.50
CA ASP A 76 -2.70 5.63 -8.96
C ASP A 76 -4.22 5.39 -8.91
N THR A 77 -4.95 6.17 -8.12
CA THR A 77 -6.38 5.97 -7.93
C THR A 77 -7.24 6.44 -9.09
N ASP A 78 -6.69 7.25 -10.00
CA ASP A 78 -7.41 7.77 -11.17
C ASP A 78 -7.60 6.71 -12.25
N ASN A 79 -6.60 5.83 -12.41
CA ASN A 79 -6.53 4.87 -13.50
C ASN A 79 -6.21 3.43 -13.07
N ASP A 80 -6.09 3.18 -11.76
CA ASP A 80 -5.74 1.89 -11.17
C ASP A 80 -4.38 1.34 -11.64
N GLN A 81 -3.46 2.20 -12.07
CA GLN A 81 -2.10 1.81 -12.41
C GLN A 81 -1.32 1.47 -11.13
N VAL A 82 -0.85 0.23 -11.05
CA VAL A 82 0.05 -0.23 -9.99
C VAL A 82 1.47 0.22 -10.32
N ASP A 83 2.16 0.67 -9.28
CA ASP A 83 3.52 1.21 -9.34
C ASP A 83 3.67 2.27 -10.46
N PRO A 84 2.84 3.34 -10.41
CA PRO A 84 2.85 4.39 -11.42
C PRO A 84 4.17 5.16 -11.37
N PHE A 85 4.63 5.71 -12.50
CA PHE A 85 5.81 6.59 -12.48
C PHE A 85 5.55 7.79 -11.56
N PRO A 86 6.47 8.14 -10.65
CA PRO A 86 7.86 7.65 -10.56
C PRO A 86 8.08 6.43 -9.62
N TYR A 87 7.04 5.93 -8.98
CA TYR A 87 7.04 4.79 -8.05
C TYR A 87 6.99 3.43 -8.78
N VAL A 88 7.96 3.17 -9.66
CA VAL A 88 7.92 2.01 -10.58
C VAL A 88 8.17 0.64 -9.92
N PHE A 89 8.40 0.59 -8.61
CA PHE A 89 8.48 -0.63 -7.80
C PHE A 89 8.00 -0.39 -6.37
N PRO A 90 7.51 -1.43 -5.66
CA PRO A 90 7.15 -1.33 -4.25
C PRO A 90 8.36 -0.99 -3.37
N PHE A 91 8.15 -0.17 -2.35
CA PHE A 91 9.19 0.17 -1.38
C PHE A 91 9.52 -1.04 -0.52
N PRO A 92 10.81 -1.38 -0.30
CA PRO A 92 11.17 -2.36 0.70
C PRO A 92 10.94 -1.78 2.11
N ALA A 93 10.43 -2.62 3.00
CA ALA A 93 10.08 -2.28 4.37
C ALA A 93 10.41 -3.46 5.30
N GLY A 94 10.13 -3.34 6.60
CA GLY A 94 10.42 -4.38 7.60
C GLY A 94 11.87 -4.89 7.51
N ILE A 95 12.06 -6.21 7.67
CA ILE A 95 13.40 -6.82 7.60
C ILE A 95 14.01 -6.75 6.19
N ARG A 96 13.17 -6.61 5.14
CA ARG A 96 13.63 -6.57 3.75
C ARG A 96 14.13 -5.19 3.31
N ALA A 97 13.86 -4.14 4.07
CA ALA A 97 14.55 -2.86 3.90
C ALA A 97 16.07 -2.99 4.14
N ASP A 98 16.47 -3.76 5.15
CA ASP A 98 17.87 -3.96 5.52
C ASP A 98 18.49 -5.21 4.87
N ASN A 99 17.68 -6.26 4.67
CA ASN A 99 18.08 -7.53 4.08
C ASN A 99 17.12 -7.96 2.96
N PRO A 100 17.28 -7.43 1.73
CA PRO A 100 16.35 -7.67 0.62
C PRO A 100 16.14 -9.14 0.26
N ASN A 101 17.12 -10.01 0.56
CA ASN A 101 17.07 -11.44 0.24
C ASN A 101 16.54 -12.30 1.39
N SER A 102 16.07 -11.69 2.48
CA SER A 102 15.52 -12.41 3.62
C SER A 102 14.33 -13.29 3.19
N GLN A 103 14.41 -14.56 3.58
CA GLN A 103 13.30 -15.51 3.47
C GLN A 103 12.27 -15.31 4.59
N LEU A 104 12.66 -14.61 5.66
CA LEU A 104 11.76 -14.16 6.72
C LEU A 104 11.14 -12.81 6.32
N PHE A 105 9.98 -12.52 6.89
CA PHE A 105 9.32 -11.23 6.81
C PHE A 105 8.84 -10.84 8.22
N ASP A 106 8.84 -9.54 8.47
CA ASP A 106 8.33 -8.95 9.71
C ASP A 106 6.83 -8.63 9.61
N GLY A 107 6.28 -8.62 8.39
CA GLY A 107 4.87 -8.44 8.17
C GLY A 107 4.47 -6.97 8.22
N VAL A 108 4.77 -6.17 7.20
CA VAL A 108 4.31 -4.76 7.17
C VAL A 108 2.78 -4.74 7.26
N GLN A 109 2.26 -4.19 8.35
CA GLN A 109 0.86 -4.34 8.71
C GLN A 109 0.10 -3.03 8.53
N SER A 110 0.41 -2.03 9.35
CA SER A 110 -0.32 -0.76 9.37
C SER A 110 0.48 0.35 8.71
N LEU A 111 -0.21 1.29 8.07
CA LEU A 111 0.36 2.46 7.40
C LEU A 111 -0.20 3.76 8.00
N ALA A 112 0.64 4.78 8.04
CA ALA A 112 0.22 6.14 8.30
C ALA A 112 1.00 7.09 7.40
N ILE A 113 0.29 8.05 6.81
CA ILE A 113 0.90 9.11 6.01
C ILE A 113 0.99 10.37 6.85
N ARG A 114 2.18 10.97 6.87
CA ARG A 114 2.41 12.25 7.53
C ARG A 114 1.63 13.36 6.81
N PRO A 115 0.80 14.14 7.53
CA PRO A 115 0.10 15.26 6.94
C PRO A 115 1.06 16.37 6.51
N GLY A 116 0.69 17.10 5.47
CA GLY A 116 1.48 18.20 4.88
C GLY A 116 2.24 17.80 3.62
N VAL A 117 2.96 18.75 3.04
CA VAL A 117 3.71 18.62 1.78
C VAL A 117 5.19 18.44 2.07
N SER A 118 5.79 17.35 1.57
CA SER A 118 7.23 17.09 1.72
C SER A 118 8.06 18.18 1.03
N GLY A 119 9.13 18.62 1.68
CA GLY A 119 9.97 19.74 1.24
C GLY A 119 9.40 21.14 1.58
N VAL A 120 8.14 21.24 2.01
CA VAL A 120 7.50 22.50 2.44
C VAL A 120 7.21 22.49 3.94
N ASP A 121 6.36 21.56 4.39
CA ASP A 121 5.94 21.45 5.79
C ASP A 121 6.89 20.60 6.62
N PHE A 122 7.61 19.68 5.97
CA PHE A 122 8.58 18.80 6.60
C PHE A 122 9.64 18.30 5.63
N THR A 123 10.73 17.77 6.19
CA THR A 123 11.77 17.03 5.47
C THR A 123 11.88 15.60 6.00
N GLY A 124 12.29 14.66 5.15
CA GLY A 124 12.45 13.25 5.49
C GLY A 124 11.16 12.45 5.32
N ALA A 125 11.05 11.35 6.07
CA ALA A 125 9.97 10.38 5.90
C ALA A 125 8.56 10.97 5.97
N ASP A 126 7.73 10.51 5.05
CA ASP A 126 6.32 10.86 4.88
C ASP A 126 5.38 9.66 5.03
N ILE A 127 5.90 8.44 4.95
CA ILE A 127 5.16 7.21 5.21
C ILE A 127 5.77 6.54 6.45
N TYR A 128 4.92 6.16 7.39
CA TYR A 128 5.29 5.39 8.57
C TYR A 128 4.53 4.08 8.57
N PHE A 129 5.16 3.03 9.09
CA PHE A 129 4.54 1.72 9.17
C PHE A 129 4.92 0.99 10.45
N ILE A 130 4.07 0.05 10.86
CA ILE A 130 4.39 -0.90 11.92
C ILE A 130 4.40 -2.31 11.34
N THR A 131 5.42 -3.09 11.69
CA THR A 131 5.47 -4.52 11.38
C THR A 131 4.66 -5.32 12.40
N GLY A 132 3.93 -6.33 11.94
CA GLY A 132 3.02 -7.11 12.76
C GLY A 132 3.71 -8.21 13.57
N ILE A 133 4.84 -8.75 13.09
CA ILE A 133 5.57 -9.85 13.77
C ILE A 133 6.64 -9.28 14.70
N SER A 134 7.45 -8.33 14.21
CA SER A 134 8.54 -7.75 14.98
C SER A 134 8.13 -6.53 15.82
N GLU A 135 6.92 -6.00 15.60
CA GLU A 135 6.36 -4.85 16.32
C GLU A 135 7.25 -3.59 16.23
N GLN A 136 7.93 -3.43 15.10
CA GLN A 136 8.85 -2.33 14.86
C GLN A 136 8.18 -1.20 14.08
N LEU A 137 8.49 0.03 14.48
CA LEU A 137 8.17 1.23 13.72
C LEU A 137 9.24 1.42 12.64
N GLY A 138 8.80 1.49 11.38
CA GLY A 138 9.63 1.89 10.26
C GLY A 138 9.07 3.12 9.55
N SER A 139 9.85 3.65 8.62
CA SER A 139 9.47 4.83 7.85
C SER A 139 10.11 4.85 6.47
N VAL A 140 9.41 5.39 5.48
CA VAL A 140 9.87 5.60 4.12
C VAL A 140 9.78 7.10 3.80
N ASP A 141 10.80 7.62 3.12
CA ASP A 141 10.73 8.90 2.44
C ASP A 141 10.42 8.63 0.96
N SER A 142 9.15 8.81 0.59
CA SER A 142 8.66 8.49 -0.75
C SER A 142 9.32 9.35 -1.82
N THR A 143 9.83 10.53 -1.48
CA THR A 143 10.50 11.45 -2.42
C THR A 143 11.88 10.95 -2.87
N LEU A 144 12.51 10.07 -2.09
CA LEU A 144 13.78 9.45 -2.48
C LEU A 144 13.59 8.28 -3.45
N GLN A 145 12.36 7.83 -3.62
CA GLN A 145 12.00 6.69 -4.47
C GLN A 145 11.57 7.13 -5.88
N THR A 146 11.60 8.44 -6.15
CA THR A 146 11.16 9.03 -7.43
C THR A 146 12.32 9.34 -8.39
N GLN A 147 13.53 8.82 -8.14
CA GLN A 147 14.75 9.11 -8.92
C GLN A 147 15.10 8.02 -9.92
#